data_AF-A0A943ST27-F1
#
_entry.id   AF-A0A943ST27-F1
#
_cell.length_a   1.000
_cell.length_b   1.000
_cell.length_c   1.000
_cell.angle_alpha   90.00
_cell.angle_beta   90.00
_cell.angle_gamma   90.00
#
_symmetry.space_group_name_H-M   'P 1'
#
loop_
_entity.id
_entity.type
_entity.pdbx_description
1 polymer ?
#
loop_
_entity_poly.entity_id
_entity_poly.type
_entity_poly.pdbx_seq_one_letter_code
_entity_poly.pdbx_strand_id
1 'polypeptide(L)'
;MITLEKAGAEDLETIITIQRASFKTVYDKYQDEYDPYLEDRERIKWKLVERPNSYYYFVKENEEKIGFLRIQTNEELTNAWLGTAAILPPYQGKGYGSKGLSLLEKEFPTITQWDLCTVLQDAGMVAFYKKNGYHQTHIEPEKEGMDMVYMKKLIEK
;
A
#
# COMPACT_ATOMS: atom_id res chain seq x y z
N MET A 1 -2.13 -3.59 -20.64
CA MET A 1 -0.78 -3.71 -20.03
C MET A 1 -0.82 -3.05 -18.66
N ILE A 2 -0.08 -3.57 -17.67
CA ILE A 2 0.00 -2.94 -16.33
C ILE A 2 1.25 -2.09 -16.24
N THR A 3 1.10 -0.84 -15.82
CA THR A 3 2.17 0.14 -15.66
C THR A 3 2.03 0.88 -14.33
N LEU A 4 3.13 1.53 -13.91
CA LEU A 4 3.13 2.46 -12.79
C LEU A 4 3.29 3.89 -13.29
N GLU A 5 2.58 4.81 -12.65
CA GLU A 5 2.68 6.25 -12.91
C GLU A 5 2.83 6.96 -11.57
N LYS A 6 3.92 7.73 -11.40
CA LYS A 6 4.13 8.49 -10.16
C LYS A 6 3.08 9.60 -10.05
N ALA A 7 2.38 9.65 -8.93
CA ALA A 7 1.34 10.65 -8.68
C ALA A 7 1.94 11.99 -8.22
N GLY A 8 1.32 13.08 -8.66
CA GLY A 8 1.64 14.45 -8.29
C GLY A 8 0.65 15.07 -7.29
N ALA A 9 0.81 16.35 -7.00
CA ALA A 9 -0.08 17.08 -6.08
C ALA A 9 -1.51 17.21 -6.64
N GLU A 10 -1.63 17.30 -7.96
CA GLU A 10 -2.88 17.38 -8.74
C GLU A 10 -3.72 16.11 -8.63
N ASP A 11 -3.11 14.98 -8.27
CA ASP A 11 -3.75 13.68 -8.21
C ASP A 11 -4.46 13.38 -6.89
N LEU A 12 -4.39 14.31 -5.92
CA LEU A 12 -4.90 14.13 -4.56
C LEU A 12 -6.32 13.59 -4.52
N GLU A 13 -7.25 14.18 -5.28
CA GLU A 13 -8.66 13.78 -5.27
C GLU A 13 -8.86 12.37 -5.87
N THR A 14 -8.04 11.98 -6.84
CA THR A 14 -8.06 10.62 -7.41
C THR A 14 -7.58 9.60 -6.38
N ILE A 15 -6.50 9.90 -5.65
CA ILE A 15 -5.98 9.05 -4.57
C ILE A 15 -7.05 8.87 -3.48
N ILE A 16 -7.67 9.97 -3.02
CA ILE A 16 -8.73 9.94 -2.01
C ILE A 16 -9.90 9.06 -2.47
N THR A 17 -10.33 9.22 -3.72
CA THR A 17 -11.44 8.46 -4.29
C THR A 17 -11.13 6.96 -4.31
N ILE A 18 -9.94 6.58 -4.81
CA ILE A 18 -9.51 5.18 -4.85
C ILE A 18 -9.37 4.60 -3.44
N GLN A 19 -8.76 5.35 -2.51
CA GLN A 19 -8.56 4.92 -1.12
C GLN A 19 -9.90 4.64 -0.44
N ARG A 20 -10.83 5.59 -0.49
CA ARG A 20 -12.16 5.42 0.11
C ARG A 20 -12.93 4.25 -0.52
N ALA A 21 -12.92 4.12 -1.84
CA ALA A 21 -13.60 3.01 -2.52
C ALA A 21 -13.01 1.64 -2.15
N SER A 22 -11.68 1.55 -2.00
CA SER A 22 -10.98 0.29 -1.74
C SER A 22 -11.09 -0.17 -0.30
N PHE A 23 -11.08 0.77 0.65
CA PHE A 23 -11.08 0.47 2.08
C PHE A 23 -12.49 0.45 2.71
N LYS A 24 -13.53 0.91 2.00
CA LYS A 24 -14.91 0.92 2.53
C LYS A 24 -15.36 -0.42 3.15
N THR A 25 -15.11 -1.53 2.46
CA THR A 25 -15.53 -2.86 2.95
C THR A 25 -14.77 -3.28 4.20
N VAL A 26 -13.48 -2.92 4.29
CA VAL A 26 -12.62 -3.20 5.45
C VAL A 26 -13.12 -2.39 6.64
N TYR A 27 -13.36 -1.09 6.43
CA TYR A 27 -13.92 -0.21 7.44
C TYR A 27 -15.30 -0.68 7.93
N ASP A 28 -16.21 -1.03 7.02
CA ASP A 28 -17.55 -1.53 7.38
C ASP A 28 -17.47 -2.80 8.26
N LYS A 29 -16.39 -3.59 8.14
CA LYS A 29 -16.17 -4.81 8.93
C LYS A 29 -15.54 -4.56 10.30
N TYR A 30 -14.49 -3.74 10.37
CA TYR A 30 -13.68 -3.57 11.59
C TYR A 30 -13.94 -2.26 12.34
N GLN A 31 -14.63 -1.30 11.71
CA GLN A 31 -14.95 0.03 12.23
C GLN A 31 -13.76 0.68 12.91
N ASP A 32 -12.60 0.60 12.26
CA ASP A 32 -11.35 1.10 12.81
C ASP A 32 -11.22 2.61 12.60
N GLU A 33 -10.85 3.33 13.66
CA GLU A 33 -10.72 4.79 13.61
C GLU A 33 -9.48 5.23 12.83
N TYR A 34 -8.49 4.34 12.70
CA TYR A 34 -7.27 4.56 11.93
C TYR A 34 -7.34 4.00 10.51
N ASP A 35 -8.52 3.48 10.08
CA ASP A 35 -8.70 2.92 8.75
C ASP A 35 -8.43 3.98 7.66
N PRO A 36 -7.70 3.63 6.58
CA PRO A 36 -7.47 4.54 5.46
C PRO A 36 -8.76 5.14 4.86
N TYR A 37 -9.92 4.50 5.02
CA TYR A 37 -11.22 5.02 4.63
C TYR A 37 -11.55 6.36 5.31
N LEU A 38 -11.21 6.51 6.60
CA LEU A 38 -11.45 7.71 7.40
C LEU A 38 -10.33 8.74 7.32
N GLU A 39 -9.25 8.44 6.61
CA GLU A 39 -8.10 9.33 6.58
C GLU A 39 -8.44 10.70 5.98
N ASP A 40 -8.15 11.75 6.75
CA ASP A 40 -8.42 13.13 6.34
C ASP A 40 -7.66 13.53 5.09
N ARG A 41 -8.31 14.34 4.26
CA ARG A 41 -7.75 14.92 3.04
C ARG A 41 -6.40 15.59 3.28
N GLU A 42 -6.29 16.41 4.32
CA GLU A 42 -5.04 17.14 4.61
C GLU A 42 -3.91 16.18 5.01
N ARG A 43 -4.23 15.04 5.66
CA ARG A 43 -3.23 14.03 6.01
C ARG A 43 -2.74 13.29 4.76
N ILE A 44 -3.63 12.95 3.84
CA ILE A 44 -3.28 12.34 2.54
C ILE A 44 -2.44 13.32 1.72
N LYS A 45 -2.84 14.59 1.67
CA LYS A 45 -2.08 15.67 1.01
C LYS A 45 -0.68 15.83 1.60
N TRP A 46 -0.56 15.88 2.93
CA TRP A 46 0.73 15.94 3.61
C TRP A 46 1.61 14.73 3.24
N LYS A 47 1.05 13.51 3.26
CA LYS A 47 1.79 12.30 2.84
C LYS A 47 2.23 12.33 1.36
N LEU A 48 1.46 12.98 0.49
CA LEU A 48 1.70 13.05 -0.95
C LEU A 48 2.73 14.12 -1.33
N VAL A 49 2.62 15.30 -0.71
CA VAL A 49 3.33 16.51 -1.18
C VAL A 49 4.41 16.97 -0.22
N GLU A 50 4.20 16.84 1.09
CA GLU A 50 5.05 17.48 2.11
C GLU A 50 5.97 16.50 2.82
N ARG A 51 5.55 15.24 2.97
CA ARG A 51 6.32 14.22 3.67
C ARG A 51 7.55 13.82 2.84
N PRO A 52 8.78 13.96 3.37
CA PRO A 52 9.98 13.58 2.65
C PRO A 52 10.01 12.07 2.39
N ASN A 53 10.64 11.69 1.28
CA ASN A 53 10.83 10.30 0.87
C ASN A 53 9.52 9.49 0.82
N SER A 54 8.40 10.13 0.56
CA SER A 54 7.07 9.53 0.47
C SER A 54 6.56 9.70 -0.95
N TYR A 55 6.18 8.59 -1.59
CA TYR A 55 5.77 8.58 -2.98
C TYR A 55 4.51 7.75 -3.17
N TYR A 56 3.66 8.18 -4.09
CA TYR A 56 2.50 7.44 -4.54
C TYR A 56 2.70 7.07 -6.01
N TYR A 57 2.38 5.83 -6.35
CA TYR A 57 2.39 5.33 -7.72
C TYR A 57 1.02 4.76 -8.05
N PHE A 58 0.35 5.29 -9.06
CA PHE A 58 -0.84 4.67 -9.61
C PHE A 58 -0.49 3.35 -10.28
N VAL A 59 -1.33 2.34 -10.02
CA VAL A 59 -1.37 1.12 -10.80
C VAL A 59 -2.36 1.35 -11.93
N LYS A 60 -1.87 1.34 -13.16
CA LYS A 60 -2.71 1.54 -14.35
C LYS A 60 -2.94 0.25 -15.10
N GLU A 61 -4.17 0.04 -15.57
CA GLU A 61 -4.47 -0.92 -16.63
C GLU A 61 -4.73 -0.16 -17.92
N ASN A 62 -3.76 -0.22 -18.84
CA ASN A 62 -3.68 0.68 -19.98
C ASN A 62 -3.58 2.14 -19.49
N GLU A 63 -4.59 2.97 -19.75
CA GLU A 63 -4.65 4.37 -19.30
C GLU A 63 -5.50 4.57 -18.04
N GLU A 64 -6.21 3.54 -17.59
CA GLU A 64 -7.12 3.66 -16.45
C GLU A 64 -6.37 3.50 -15.11
N LYS A 65 -6.53 4.46 -14.20
CA LYS A 65 -5.98 4.40 -12.82
C LYS A 65 -6.85 3.46 -11.98
N ILE A 66 -6.44 2.21 -11.84
CA ILE A 66 -7.21 1.16 -11.15
C ILE A 66 -6.86 1.01 -9.67
N GLY A 67 -5.83 1.73 -9.20
CA GLY A 67 -5.31 1.62 -7.85
C GLY A 67 -4.09 2.49 -7.63
N PHE A 68 -3.50 2.45 -6.44
CA PHE A 68 -2.20 3.03 -6.15
C PHE A 68 -1.45 2.25 -5.08
N LEU A 69 -0.13 2.47 -5.04
CA LEU A 69 0.78 2.00 -4.00
C LEU A 69 1.51 3.20 -3.42
N ARG A 70 1.49 3.33 -2.10
CA ARG A 70 2.30 4.30 -1.39
C ARG A 70 3.56 3.63 -0.86
N ILE A 71 4.71 4.25 -1.11
CA ILE A 71 6.00 3.84 -0.57
C ILE A 71 6.62 4.99 0.22
N GLN A 72 7.28 4.66 1.31
CA GLN A 72 8.19 5.56 2.00
C GLN A 72 9.58 4.95 2.06
N THR A 73 10.63 5.71 1.78
CA THR A 73 12.02 5.21 1.81
C THR A 73 12.82 5.89 2.91
N ASN A 74 13.93 5.26 3.32
CA ASN A 74 14.99 5.99 4.01
C ASN A 74 15.78 6.85 3.01
N GLU A 75 16.64 7.73 3.53
CA GLU A 75 17.47 8.64 2.70
C GLU A 75 18.44 7.88 1.80
N GLU A 76 18.96 6.74 2.27
CA GLU A 76 19.92 5.92 1.54
C GLU A 76 19.28 5.07 0.43
N LEU A 77 17.95 5.03 0.32
CA LEU A 77 17.21 4.17 -0.61
C LEU A 77 17.60 2.69 -0.49
N THR A 78 17.83 2.23 0.75
CA THR A 78 18.16 0.83 1.08
C THR A 78 16.98 0.09 1.72
N ASN A 79 16.08 0.83 2.38
CA ASN A 79 14.89 0.30 3.04
C ASN A 79 13.63 1.05 2.57
N ALA A 80 12.56 0.29 2.32
CA ALA A 80 11.23 0.80 2.00
C ALA A 80 10.20 0.35 3.03
N TRP A 81 9.29 1.25 3.38
CA TRP A 81 8.01 0.94 3.99
C TRP A 81 6.91 1.03 2.94
N LEU A 82 6.24 -0.09 2.65
CA LEU A 82 5.02 -0.10 1.86
C LEU A 82 3.87 0.38 2.74
N GLY A 83 3.40 1.59 2.46
CA GLY A 83 2.25 2.19 3.13
C GLY A 83 0.93 1.68 2.54
N THR A 84 -0.03 2.59 2.39
CA THR A 84 -1.34 2.27 1.81
C THR A 84 -1.20 1.69 0.40
N ALA A 85 -1.70 0.47 0.22
CA ALA A 85 -1.86 -0.18 -1.08
C ALA A 85 -3.37 -0.34 -1.34
N ALA A 86 -3.85 0.23 -2.45
CA ALA A 86 -5.26 0.26 -2.79
C ALA A 86 -5.46 -0.18 -4.24
N ILE A 87 -6.33 -1.16 -4.47
CA ILE A 87 -6.82 -1.53 -5.80
C ILE A 87 -8.34 -1.42 -5.75
N LEU A 88 -8.93 -0.75 -6.72
CA LEU A 88 -10.38 -0.57 -6.79
C LEU A 88 -11.10 -1.93 -6.77
N PRO A 89 -12.23 -2.07 -6.05
CA PRO A 89 -12.91 -3.36 -5.86
C PRO A 89 -13.16 -4.18 -7.14
N PRO A 90 -13.60 -3.58 -8.28
CA PRO A 90 -13.79 -4.33 -9.54
C PRO A 90 -12.52 -4.97 -10.12
N TYR A 91 -11.33 -4.52 -9.66
CA TYR A 91 -10.02 -4.95 -10.15
C TYR A 91 -9.30 -5.87 -9.15
N GLN A 92 -9.83 -6.04 -7.93
CA GLN A 92 -9.25 -6.94 -6.92
C GLN A 92 -9.35 -8.41 -7.36
N GLY A 93 -8.48 -9.27 -6.80
CA GLY A 93 -8.46 -10.71 -7.12
C GLY A 93 -7.90 -11.08 -8.50
N LYS A 94 -7.61 -10.10 -9.38
CA LYS A 94 -7.11 -10.31 -10.75
C LYS A 94 -5.58 -10.24 -10.89
N GLY A 95 -4.87 -10.12 -9.77
CA GLY A 95 -3.39 -10.10 -9.73
C GLY A 95 -2.73 -8.75 -10.00
N TYR A 96 -3.49 -7.66 -10.15
CA TYR A 96 -2.91 -6.33 -10.39
C TYR A 96 -2.07 -5.81 -9.21
N GLY A 97 -2.48 -6.09 -7.97
CA GLY A 97 -1.68 -5.74 -6.79
C GLY A 97 -0.28 -6.38 -6.82
N SER A 98 -0.20 -7.68 -7.14
CA SER A 98 1.09 -8.38 -7.27
C SER A 98 1.96 -7.82 -8.40
N LYS A 99 1.34 -7.53 -9.56
CA LYS A 99 2.06 -6.90 -10.67
C LYS A 99 2.55 -5.50 -10.31
N GLY A 100 1.72 -4.70 -9.64
CA GLY A 100 2.07 -3.38 -9.15
C GLY A 100 3.23 -3.42 -8.17
N LEU A 101 3.21 -4.33 -7.19
CA LEU A 101 4.33 -4.52 -6.25
C LEU A 101 5.62 -4.89 -6.97
N SER A 102 5.59 -5.84 -7.90
CA SER A 102 6.77 -6.24 -8.64
C SER A 102 7.34 -5.11 -9.52
N LEU A 103 6.47 -4.28 -10.12
CA LEU A 103 6.92 -3.09 -10.85
C LEU A 103 7.52 -2.07 -9.90
N LEU A 104 6.90 -1.84 -8.74
CA LEU A 104 7.36 -0.87 -7.76
C LEU A 104 8.74 -1.27 -7.21
N GLU A 105 8.96 -2.55 -6.93
CA GLU A 105 10.26 -3.09 -6.53
C GLU A 105 11.34 -2.83 -7.58
N LYS A 106 11.00 -2.92 -8.88
CA LYS A 106 11.94 -2.62 -9.98
C LYS A 106 12.26 -1.14 -10.13
N GLU A 107 11.34 -0.25 -9.76
CA GLU A 107 11.60 1.20 -9.77
C GLU A 107 12.59 1.62 -8.67
N PHE A 108 12.77 0.79 -7.65
CA PHE A 108 13.71 1.05 -6.55
C PHE A 108 14.75 -0.07 -6.42
N PRO A 109 15.64 -0.26 -7.42
CA PRO A 109 16.57 -1.40 -7.47
C PRO A 109 17.64 -1.37 -6.37
N THR A 110 17.83 -0.23 -5.70
CA THR A 110 18.78 -0.10 -4.59
C THR A 110 18.24 -0.66 -3.28
N ILE A 111 16.91 -0.74 -3.14
CA ILE A 111 16.23 -1.16 -1.92
C ILE A 111 16.36 -2.68 -1.74
N THR A 112 16.95 -3.07 -0.60
CA THR A 112 17.18 -4.47 -0.24
C THR A 112 16.17 -5.00 0.77
N GLN A 113 15.43 -4.13 1.45
CA GLN A 113 14.41 -4.52 2.42
C GLN A 113 13.12 -3.72 2.20
N TRP A 114 12.00 -4.44 2.19
CA TRP A 114 10.66 -3.90 2.13
C TRP A 114 9.88 -4.35 3.35
N ASP A 115 9.39 -3.39 4.12
CA ASP A 115 8.60 -3.61 5.33
C ASP A 115 7.16 -3.13 5.13
N LEU A 116 6.22 -3.74 5.85
CA LEU A 116 4.83 -3.30 5.94
C LEU A 116 4.19 -3.81 7.22
N CYS A 117 3.01 -3.28 7.55
CA CYS A 117 2.08 -3.92 8.46
C CYS A 117 0.70 -4.06 7.83
N THR A 118 -0.07 -5.04 8.29
CA THR A 118 -1.46 -5.26 7.88
C THR A 118 -2.24 -5.92 9.02
N VAL A 119 -3.57 -5.96 8.92
CA VAL A 119 -4.43 -6.60 9.92
C VAL A 119 -4.22 -8.12 9.86
N LEU A 120 -3.83 -8.71 10.98
CA LEU A 120 -3.57 -10.15 11.07
C LEU A 120 -4.82 -10.99 10.77
N GLN A 121 -5.98 -10.52 11.22
CA GLN A 121 -7.29 -11.15 11.01
C GLN A 121 -7.77 -11.05 9.54
N ASP A 122 -7.17 -10.19 8.72
CA ASP A 122 -7.38 -10.20 7.28
C ASP A 122 -6.48 -11.26 6.62
N ALA A 123 -6.92 -12.51 6.68
CA ALA A 123 -6.22 -13.64 6.10
C ALA A 123 -5.96 -13.47 4.59
N GLY A 124 -6.79 -12.70 3.88
CA GLY A 124 -6.61 -12.39 2.45
C GLY A 124 -5.41 -11.50 2.21
N MET A 125 -5.27 -10.42 2.98
CA MET A 125 -4.10 -9.52 2.92
C MET A 125 -2.82 -10.22 3.37
N VAL A 126 -2.87 -10.99 4.46
CA VAL A 126 -1.71 -11.76 4.93
C VAL A 126 -1.25 -12.77 3.87
N ALA A 127 -2.19 -13.51 3.26
CA ALA A 127 -1.87 -14.46 2.19
C ALA A 127 -1.34 -13.76 0.94
N PHE A 128 -1.89 -12.59 0.59
CA PHE A 128 -1.40 -11.77 -0.51
C PHE A 128 0.07 -11.38 -0.32
N TYR A 129 0.44 -10.82 0.83
CA TYR A 129 1.82 -10.42 1.07
C TYR A 129 2.77 -11.62 1.15
N LYS A 130 2.35 -12.73 1.80
CA LYS A 130 3.12 -13.99 1.79
C LYS A 130 3.42 -14.49 0.38
N LYS A 131 2.41 -14.50 -0.50
CA LYS A 131 2.55 -14.88 -1.92
C LYS A 131 3.54 -13.99 -2.68
N ASN A 132 3.67 -12.72 -2.30
CA ASN A 132 4.62 -11.79 -2.93
C ASN A 132 6.02 -11.81 -2.27
N GLY A 133 6.31 -12.76 -1.38
CA GLY A 133 7.63 -12.97 -0.78
C GLY A 133 7.86 -12.25 0.55
N TYR A 134 6.81 -11.72 1.18
CA TYR A 134 6.91 -11.15 2.52
C TYR A 134 6.78 -12.22 3.60
N HIS A 135 7.57 -12.10 4.65
CA HIS A 135 7.57 -12.98 5.81
C HIS A 135 7.17 -12.19 7.06
N GLN A 136 6.33 -12.81 7.91
CA GLN A 136 5.91 -12.22 9.17
C GLN A 136 7.12 -12.08 10.11
N THR A 137 7.21 -10.95 10.82
CA THR A 137 8.30 -10.67 11.77
C THR A 137 7.79 -10.70 13.20
N HIS A 138 6.77 -9.90 13.50
CA HIS A 138 6.13 -9.81 14.82
C HIS A 138 4.68 -9.36 14.68
N ILE A 139 3.94 -9.52 15.76
CA ILE A 139 2.52 -9.15 15.89
C ILE A 139 2.42 -8.18 17.05
N GLU A 140 1.65 -7.12 16.88
CA GLU A 140 1.33 -6.15 17.93
C GLU A 140 -0.19 -6.03 18.07
N PRO A 141 -0.74 -6.03 19.30
CA PRO A 141 -2.15 -5.78 19.52
C PRO A 141 -2.46 -4.29 19.24
N GLU A 142 -3.44 -4.02 18.39
CA GLU A 142 -3.91 -2.65 18.13
C GLU A 142 -5.10 -2.31 19.02
N LYS A 143 -6.09 -3.21 19.05
CA LYS A 143 -7.28 -3.14 19.91
C LYS A 143 -7.93 -4.52 20.06
N GLU A 144 -8.96 -4.60 20.89
CA GLU A 144 -9.69 -5.85 21.10
C GLU A 144 -10.23 -6.41 19.78
N GLY A 145 -9.79 -7.63 19.42
CA GLY A 145 -10.18 -8.31 18.18
C GLY A 145 -9.43 -7.89 16.92
N MET A 146 -8.41 -7.04 17.02
CA MET A 146 -7.60 -6.58 15.89
C MET A 146 -6.12 -6.48 16.26
N ASP A 147 -5.32 -7.34 15.64
CA ASP A 147 -3.86 -7.32 15.78
C ASP A 147 -3.23 -6.87 14.45
N MET A 148 -2.12 -6.15 14.53
CA MET A 148 -1.30 -5.81 13.39
C MET A 148 -0.17 -6.81 13.25
N VAL A 149 0.01 -7.36 12.05
CA VAL A 149 1.18 -8.17 11.72
C VAL A 149 2.14 -7.38 10.85
N TYR A 150 3.37 -7.30 11.33
CA TYR A 150 4.48 -6.71 10.60
C TYR A 150 5.13 -7.78 9.73
N MET A 151 5.48 -7.40 8.51
CA MET A 151 6.07 -8.29 7.54
C MET A 151 7.21 -7.61 6.81
N LYS A 152 8.22 -8.40 6.43
CA LYS A 152 9.35 -7.92 5.63
C LYS A 152 9.66 -8.84 4.47
N LYS A 153 10.22 -8.27 3.41
CA LYS A 153 10.78 -8.97 2.26
C LYS A 153 12.20 -8.46 2.02
N LEU A 154 13.15 -9.39 1.88
CA LEU A 154 14.52 -9.09 1.49
C LEU A 154 14.69 -9.34 -0.01
N ILE A 155 15.37 -8.44 -0.69
CA ILE A 155 15.77 -8.61 -2.09
C ILE A 155 17.26 -8.93 -2.12
N GLU A 156 17.58 -10.17 -2.50
CA GLU A 156 18.94 -10.62 -2.74
C GLU A 156 19.47 -9.91 -4.00
N LYS A 157 20.70 -9.39 -3.92
CA LYS A 157 21.40 -8.71 -5.01
C LYS A 157 22.39 -9.66 -5.70
#